data_AF-A0A849Q1G9-F1
#
_entry.id   AF-A0A849Q1G9-F1
#
_cell.length_a   1.000
_cell.length_b   1.000
_cell.length_c   1.000
_cell.angle_alpha   90.00
_cell.angle_beta   90.00
_cell.angle_gamma   90.00
#
_symmetry.space_group_name_H-M   'P 1'
#
loop_
_entity.id
_entity.type
_entity.pdbx_description
1 polymer ?
#
loop_
_entity_poly.entity_id
_entity_poly.type
_entity_poly.pdbx_seq_one_letter_code
_entity_poly.pdbx_strand_id
1 'polypeptide(L)'
;MNRTVSAPRFILSKKIILEQYRKVKDVADIVAFSSKTNPKVSPLIEAETDGLLSVHMPNELKHTKDMSRVLFLAQAWTPEMIRELYEKGIRSFAVDNEFDLDTLLSTVDDTDWKITLLLRLKLKEHSIRTERYFVFGMSSDTINKRIAQLKGNKNIEKLGVHFHRKTQNVNEWKIQPEIEDALTEGTLEAIDILNIGGGLPSEYANTNVDVINGIFRRISELREWLHEKNIKLMIEPGRYIAAPAGKLVSHITGVYDNNIIVNASVYNSDMDAILVPVKLRIEGEVGNDRGEPYVVKGCTPCSMDLFRYRVYLKDKPKIGDELVFINAGAYNFWSNFCDLEEIVTEIID
;
A
#
# COMPACT_ATOMS: atom_id res chain seq x y z
N MET A 1 -28.34 -9.81 23.40
CA MET A 1 -27.11 -10.25 22.71
C MET A 1 -26.67 -11.57 23.33
N ASN A 2 -26.53 -12.63 22.53
CA ASN A 2 -26.02 -13.92 23.00
C ASN A 2 -24.62 -13.72 23.58
N ARG A 3 -24.48 -13.79 24.91
CA ARG A 3 -23.21 -13.63 25.64
C ARG A 3 -22.22 -14.79 25.44
N THR A 4 -22.40 -15.61 24.41
CA THR A 4 -21.66 -16.87 24.20
C THR A 4 -20.76 -16.86 22.97
N VAL A 5 -20.82 -15.84 22.12
CA VAL A 5 -19.99 -15.76 20.91
C VAL A 5 -18.91 -14.71 21.10
N SER A 6 -17.64 -15.09 20.98
CA SER A 6 -16.49 -14.19 21.10
C SER A 6 -16.56 -13.05 20.09
N ALA A 7 -16.08 -11.86 20.47
CA ALA A 7 -16.00 -10.72 19.57
C ALA A 7 -15.09 -11.04 18.36
N PRO A 8 -15.38 -10.48 17.16
CA PRO A 8 -14.46 -10.60 16.05
C PRO A 8 -13.15 -9.87 16.37
N ARG A 9 -12.04 -10.34 15.80
CA ARG A 9 -10.73 -9.71 15.97
C ARG A 9 -9.88 -9.84 14.72
N PHE A 10 -8.98 -8.90 14.52
CA PHE A 10 -7.87 -9.10 13.61
C PHE A 10 -6.73 -9.78 14.35
N ILE A 11 -6.07 -10.73 13.69
CA ILE A 11 -4.77 -11.25 14.10
C ILE A 11 -3.76 -10.73 13.08
N LEU A 12 -2.70 -10.06 13.54
CA LEU A 12 -1.63 -9.51 12.71
C LEU A 12 -0.29 -10.16 13.07
N SER A 13 0.29 -10.94 12.16
CA SER A 13 1.55 -11.64 12.40
C SER A 13 2.78 -10.79 12.05
N LYS A 14 3.59 -10.49 13.06
CA LYS A 14 4.88 -9.82 12.93
C LYS A 14 5.83 -10.62 12.05
N LYS A 15 5.95 -11.94 12.26
CA LYS A 15 6.78 -12.83 11.43
C LYS A 15 6.44 -12.70 9.94
N ILE A 16 5.17 -12.74 9.57
CA ILE A 16 4.76 -12.63 8.16
C ILE A 16 5.12 -11.25 7.60
N ILE A 17 4.92 -10.17 8.36
CA ILE A 17 5.34 -8.81 7.95
C ILE A 17 6.84 -8.80 7.60
N LEU A 18 7.68 -9.36 8.47
CA LEU A 18 9.12 -9.37 8.29
C LEU A 18 9.56 -10.28 7.13
N GLU A 19 8.88 -11.42 6.94
CA GLU A 19 9.13 -12.30 5.80
C GLU A 19 8.80 -11.62 4.47
N GLN A 20 7.66 -10.93 4.37
CA GLN A 20 7.31 -10.19 3.16
C GLN A 20 8.22 -8.98 2.94
N TYR A 21 8.59 -8.26 4.00
CA TYR A 21 9.55 -7.17 3.90
C TYR A 21 10.90 -7.64 3.32
N ARG A 22 11.45 -8.75 3.83
CA ARG A 22 12.73 -9.32 3.34
C ARG A 22 12.68 -9.64 1.85
N LYS A 23 11.60 -10.27 1.38
CA LYS A 23 11.44 -10.56 -0.07
C LYS A 23 11.51 -9.30 -0.94
N VAL A 24 10.92 -8.19 -0.48
CA VAL A 24 11.02 -6.91 -1.21
C VAL A 24 12.42 -6.31 -1.10
N LYS A 25 13.04 -6.39 0.08
CA LYS A 25 14.38 -5.89 0.33
C LYS A 25 15.45 -6.60 -0.53
N ASP A 26 15.23 -7.87 -0.87
CA ASP A 26 16.14 -8.62 -1.75
C ASP A 26 16.21 -8.04 -3.17
N VAL A 27 15.14 -7.39 -3.64
CA VAL A 27 15.03 -6.86 -5.01
C VAL A 27 15.01 -5.33 -5.10
N ALA A 28 15.14 -4.60 -3.99
CA ALA A 28 15.15 -3.14 -3.98
C ALA A 28 16.17 -2.59 -2.99
N ASP A 29 16.75 -1.41 -3.29
CA ASP A 29 17.73 -0.78 -2.40
C ASP A 29 17.04 -0.13 -1.19
N ILE A 30 15.89 0.51 -1.44
CA ILE A 30 15.12 1.21 -0.42
C ILE A 30 13.67 0.70 -0.45
N VAL A 31 13.19 0.26 0.70
CA VAL A 31 11.80 -0.16 0.88
C VAL A 31 11.11 0.88 1.75
N ALA A 32 10.05 1.51 1.25
CA ALA A 32 9.26 2.48 1.99
C ALA A 32 7.83 1.96 2.20
N PHE A 33 7.52 1.39 3.37
CA PHE A 33 6.20 0.81 3.60
C PHE A 33 5.09 1.88 3.48
N SER A 34 4.07 1.60 2.68
CA SER A 34 2.95 2.54 2.49
C SER A 34 2.00 2.51 3.69
N SER A 35 2.17 3.48 4.60
CA SER A 35 1.54 3.53 5.92
C SER A 35 0.00 3.47 5.87
N LYS A 36 -0.61 4.12 4.87
CA LYS A 36 -2.07 4.10 4.65
C LYS A 36 -2.68 2.71 4.52
N THR A 37 -1.88 1.70 4.21
CA THR A 37 -2.38 0.32 4.05
C THR A 37 -2.69 -0.34 5.39
N ASN A 38 -1.86 -0.13 6.41
CA ASN A 38 -2.19 -0.57 7.76
C ASN A 38 -1.36 0.22 8.78
N PRO A 39 -1.95 1.19 9.49
CA PRO A 39 -1.22 2.01 10.46
C PRO A 39 -0.59 1.22 11.61
N LYS A 40 -1.07 -0.01 11.88
CA LYS A 40 -0.51 -0.89 12.91
C LYS A 40 0.76 -1.63 12.45
N VAL A 41 1.05 -1.65 11.14
CA VAL A 41 2.27 -2.23 10.56
C VAL A 41 3.43 -1.24 10.57
N SER A 42 3.17 0.07 10.42
CA SER A 42 4.22 1.11 10.38
C SER A 42 5.18 1.06 11.58
N PRO A 43 4.71 0.95 12.84
CA PRO A 43 5.61 0.84 14.00
C PRO A 43 6.46 -0.44 14.00
N LEU A 44 5.98 -1.53 13.39
CA LEU A 44 6.71 -2.81 13.31
C LEU A 44 7.81 -2.74 12.26
N ILE A 45 7.54 -2.11 11.10
CA ILE A 45 8.56 -1.83 10.09
C ILE A 45 9.65 -0.92 10.68
N GLU A 46 9.24 0.12 11.40
CA GLU A 46 10.17 1.01 12.07
C GLU A 46 11.04 0.28 13.11
N ALA A 47 10.43 -0.53 13.98
CA ALA A 47 11.16 -1.18 15.07
C ALA A 47 12.11 -2.30 14.61
N GLU A 48 11.80 -2.99 13.51
CA GLU A 48 12.40 -4.29 13.20
C GLU A 48 13.19 -4.33 11.89
N THR A 49 13.11 -3.26 11.09
CA THR A 49 13.76 -3.21 9.77
C THR A 49 14.43 -1.86 9.52
N ASP A 50 15.11 -1.73 8.38
CA ASP A 50 15.69 -0.48 7.86
C ASP A 50 14.73 0.30 6.95
N GLY A 51 13.46 -0.12 6.86
CA GLY A 51 12.50 0.42 5.90
C GLY A 51 12.06 1.85 6.21
N LEU A 52 11.85 2.65 5.18
CA LEU A 52 11.19 3.94 5.32
C LEU A 52 9.66 3.75 5.46
N LEU A 53 8.95 4.84 5.74
CA LEU A 53 7.49 4.91 5.78
C LEU A 53 7.02 5.96 4.77
N SER A 54 6.25 5.55 3.77
CA SER A 54 5.58 6.47 2.85
C SER A 54 4.27 6.95 3.49
N VAL A 55 4.21 8.25 3.78
CA VAL A 55 3.13 8.91 4.53
C VAL A 55 2.48 9.97 3.67
N HIS A 56 1.14 10.05 3.71
CA HIS A 56 0.35 10.98 2.90
C HIS A 56 -0.28 12.10 3.72
N MET A 57 -0.47 11.90 5.03
CA MET A 57 -1.13 12.87 5.91
C MET A 57 -0.38 13.06 7.23
N PRO A 58 -0.35 14.28 7.81
CA PRO A 58 0.27 14.50 9.11
C PRO A 58 -0.34 13.63 10.22
N ASN A 59 -1.62 13.27 10.12
CA ASN A 59 -2.32 12.41 11.07
C ASN A 59 -1.71 11.00 11.18
N GLU A 60 -1.04 10.51 10.14
CA GLU A 60 -0.38 9.20 10.15
C GLU A 60 0.92 9.22 10.97
N LEU A 61 1.55 10.39 11.13
CA LEU A 61 2.84 10.53 11.82
C LEU A 61 2.78 10.11 13.29
N LYS A 62 1.58 10.04 13.89
CA LYS A 62 1.41 9.47 15.25
C LYS A 62 1.87 8.01 15.38
N HIS A 63 2.04 7.32 14.25
CA HIS A 63 2.50 5.93 14.18
C HIS A 63 4.01 5.80 13.93
N THR A 64 4.74 6.91 13.89
CA THR A 64 6.18 6.96 13.59
C THR A 64 6.92 7.62 14.74
N LYS A 65 8.05 7.05 15.18
CA LYS A 65 8.91 7.64 16.22
C LYS A 65 10.06 8.43 15.62
N ASP A 66 10.68 7.90 14.57
CA ASP A 66 11.80 8.48 13.85
C ASP A 66 11.31 9.11 12.53
N MET A 67 11.09 10.42 12.57
CA MET A 67 10.61 11.18 11.42
C MET A 67 11.61 11.24 10.25
N SER A 68 12.88 10.93 10.48
CA SER A 68 13.88 10.86 9.40
C SER A 68 13.61 9.68 8.46
N ARG A 69 12.85 8.67 8.92
CA ARG A 69 12.43 7.51 8.12
C ARG A 69 11.18 7.76 7.28
N VAL A 70 10.64 8.98 7.28
CA VAL A 70 9.43 9.30 6.53
C VAL A 70 9.78 9.82 5.14
N LEU A 71 9.17 9.21 4.12
CA LEU A 71 8.96 9.83 2.82
C LEU A 71 7.55 10.45 2.81
N PHE A 72 7.47 11.78 2.85
CA PHE A 72 6.20 12.49 2.91
C PHE A 72 5.75 12.89 1.51
N LEU A 73 4.56 12.46 1.11
CA LEU A 73 3.99 12.74 -0.21
C LEU A 73 3.14 14.01 -0.17
N ALA A 74 3.34 14.88 -1.16
CA ALA A 74 2.69 16.17 -1.22
C ALA A 74 1.24 16.11 -1.67
N GLN A 75 0.44 17.00 -1.08
CA GLN A 75 -0.91 17.29 -1.52
C GLN A 75 -1.28 18.71 -1.06
N ALA A 76 -1.12 19.69 -1.95
CA ALA A 76 -1.47 21.09 -1.70
C ALA A 76 -0.78 21.68 -0.45
N TRP A 77 0.56 21.66 -0.45
CA TRP A 77 1.35 22.18 0.65
C TRP A 77 1.29 23.70 0.78
N THR A 78 1.52 24.18 2.01
CA THR A 78 1.83 25.58 2.31
C THR A 78 3.24 25.69 2.89
N PRO A 79 3.87 26.87 2.85
CA PRO A 79 5.16 27.08 3.49
C PRO A 79 5.17 26.71 4.97
N GLU A 80 4.10 26.99 5.71
CA GLU A 80 3.96 26.64 7.13
C GLU A 80 3.99 25.13 7.33
N MET A 81 3.22 24.39 6.52
CA MET A 81 3.21 22.92 6.58
C MET A 81 4.59 22.33 6.29
N ILE A 82 5.29 22.84 5.27
CA ILE A 82 6.65 22.40 4.94
C ILE A 82 7.60 22.64 6.12
N ARG A 83 7.51 23.81 6.78
CA ARG A 83 8.33 24.11 7.95
C ARG A 83 8.03 23.19 9.12
N GLU A 84 6.76 22.96 9.43
CA GLU A 84 6.35 22.02 10.48
C GLU A 84 6.85 20.59 10.22
N LEU A 85 6.75 20.11 8.98
CA LEU A 85 7.25 18.77 8.60
C LEU A 85 8.76 18.69 8.78
N TYR A 86 9.50 19.72 8.36
CA TYR A 86 10.95 19.76 8.53
C TYR A 86 11.36 19.85 10.01
N GLU A 87 10.70 20.70 10.81
CA GLU A 87 10.94 20.82 12.25
C GLU A 87 10.67 19.52 13.01
N LYS A 88 9.68 18.72 12.56
CA LYS A 88 9.43 17.38 13.09
C LYS A 88 10.55 16.38 12.80
N GLY A 89 11.46 16.68 11.88
CA GLY A 89 12.58 15.80 11.50
C GLY A 89 12.42 15.11 10.15
N ILE A 90 11.37 15.43 9.38
CA ILE A 90 11.17 14.85 8.04
C ILE A 90 12.14 15.51 7.06
N ARG A 91 12.83 14.68 6.27
CA ARG A 91 13.83 15.14 5.29
C ARG A 91 13.57 14.67 3.87
N SER A 92 12.67 13.70 3.67
CA SER A 92 12.37 13.13 2.36
C SER A 92 10.96 13.50 1.91
N PHE A 93 10.87 14.09 0.72
CA PHE A 93 9.65 14.69 0.19
C PHE A 93 9.42 14.20 -1.24
N ALA A 94 8.19 13.81 -1.57
CA ALA A 94 7.77 13.52 -2.93
C ALA A 94 6.66 14.49 -3.36
N VAL A 95 6.93 15.32 -4.37
CA VAL A 95 5.97 16.33 -4.86
C VAL A 95 5.17 15.81 -6.05
N ASP A 96 3.87 16.12 -6.07
CA ASP A 96 2.95 15.61 -7.09
C ASP A 96 2.85 16.52 -8.32
N ASN A 97 3.02 17.84 -8.15
CA ASN A 97 2.79 18.85 -9.17
C ASN A 97 3.74 20.05 -8.99
N GLU A 98 3.76 20.96 -9.98
CA GLU A 98 4.64 22.13 -9.95
C GLU A 98 4.29 23.11 -8.83
N PHE A 99 3.02 23.22 -8.41
CA PHE A 99 2.63 24.09 -7.30
C PHE A 99 3.28 23.65 -5.98
N ASP A 100 3.21 22.35 -5.67
CA ASP A 100 3.84 21.79 -4.45
C ASP A 100 5.37 21.89 -4.55
N LEU A 101 5.95 21.71 -5.74
CA LEU A 101 7.38 21.87 -5.97
C LEU A 101 7.83 23.32 -5.78
N ASP A 102 7.16 24.29 -6.39
CA ASP A 102 7.50 25.72 -6.28
C ASP A 102 7.34 26.22 -4.84
N THR A 103 6.30 25.75 -4.14
CA THR A 103 6.07 26.07 -2.73
C THR A 103 7.18 25.49 -1.84
N LEU A 104 7.61 24.24 -2.10
CA LEU A 104 8.73 23.63 -1.39
C LEU A 104 10.03 24.40 -1.64
N LEU A 105 10.38 24.67 -2.90
CA LEU A 105 11.62 25.33 -3.27
C LEU A 105 11.71 26.74 -2.67
N SER A 106 10.64 27.55 -2.79
CA SER A 106 10.61 28.89 -2.20
C SER A 106 10.68 28.88 -0.67
N THR A 107 10.20 27.82 -0.02
CA THR A 107 10.29 27.68 1.43
C THR A 107 11.71 27.33 1.90
N VAL A 108 12.47 26.57 1.08
CA VAL A 108 13.81 26.10 1.47
C VAL A 108 14.96 26.97 0.97
N ASP A 109 14.76 27.82 -0.05
CA ASP A 109 15.83 28.55 -0.76
C ASP A 109 16.71 29.42 0.16
N ASP A 110 16.10 30.09 1.14
CA ASP A 110 16.78 30.96 2.11
C ASP A 110 17.23 30.23 3.38
N THR A 111 17.26 28.90 3.36
CA THR A 111 17.65 28.07 4.50
C THR A 111 18.91 27.27 4.22
N ASP A 112 19.53 26.73 5.27
CA ASP A 112 20.60 25.73 5.15
C ASP A 112 20.05 24.29 5.11
N TRP A 113 18.75 24.12 4.91
CA TRP A 113 18.11 22.82 4.95
C TRP A 113 18.61 21.92 3.82
N LYS A 114 18.77 20.64 4.16
CA LYS A 114 19.06 19.57 3.21
C LYS A 114 17.88 18.62 3.16
N ILE A 115 17.40 18.34 1.95
CA ILE A 115 16.26 17.45 1.72
C ILE A 115 16.58 16.42 0.62
N THR A 116 15.91 15.27 0.71
CA THR A 116 15.72 14.35 -0.41
C THR A 116 14.41 14.73 -1.11
N LEU A 117 14.46 15.01 -2.41
CA LEU A 117 13.31 15.45 -3.20
C LEU A 117 13.05 14.52 -4.37
N LEU A 118 11.82 13.99 -4.45
CA LEU A 118 11.35 13.17 -5.55
C LEU A 118 10.24 13.89 -6.31
N LEU A 119 10.33 13.96 -7.63
CA LEU A 119 9.28 14.54 -8.47
C LEU A 119 8.41 13.42 -9.04
N ARG A 120 7.09 13.51 -8.86
CA ARG A 120 6.18 12.49 -9.36
C ARG A 120 5.97 12.60 -10.87
N LEU A 121 6.44 11.60 -11.61
CA LEU A 121 6.21 11.43 -13.04
C LEU A 121 4.81 10.84 -13.30
N LYS A 122 4.12 11.41 -14.29
CA LYS A 122 2.89 10.88 -14.87
C LYS A 122 3.23 9.90 -15.99
N LEU A 123 3.28 8.61 -15.67
CA LEU A 123 3.45 7.54 -16.66
C LEU A 123 2.13 7.23 -17.35
N LYS A 124 2.14 7.11 -18.70
CA LYS A 124 0.99 6.63 -19.47
C LYS A 124 0.69 5.17 -19.16
N GLU A 125 -0.60 4.84 -19.01
CA GLU A 125 -1.09 3.48 -18.80
C GLU A 125 -1.81 3.08 -20.09
N HIS A 126 -1.47 1.91 -20.62
CA HIS A 126 -1.99 1.47 -21.92
C HIS A 126 -3.33 0.73 -21.80
N SER A 127 -3.98 0.81 -20.62
CA SER A 127 -5.21 0.07 -20.32
C SER A 127 -6.46 0.92 -20.58
N ILE A 128 -7.39 0.39 -21.36
CA ILE A 128 -8.61 1.08 -21.87
C ILE A 128 -9.60 1.47 -20.74
N ARG A 129 -9.39 1.00 -19.50
CA ARG A 129 -10.34 1.18 -18.38
C ARG A 129 -9.92 2.21 -17.31
N THR A 130 -8.76 2.84 -17.42
CA THR A 130 -8.17 3.65 -16.33
C THR A 130 -8.10 5.16 -16.57
N GLU A 131 -8.88 5.70 -17.52
CA GLU A 131 -8.97 7.15 -17.79
C GLU A 131 -9.27 8.01 -16.54
N ARG A 132 -9.76 7.42 -15.43
CA ARG A 132 -10.11 8.11 -14.18
C ARG A 132 -8.95 8.37 -13.21
N TYR A 133 -7.75 7.82 -13.41
CA TYR A 133 -6.65 7.89 -12.42
C TYR A 133 -5.44 8.76 -12.83
N PHE A 134 -5.54 9.46 -13.97
CA PHE A 134 -4.43 10.16 -14.64
C PHE A 134 -4.14 11.60 -14.17
N VAL A 135 -4.68 12.00 -13.02
CA VAL A 135 -4.57 13.40 -12.56
C VAL A 135 -3.24 13.68 -11.84
N PHE A 136 -2.62 12.67 -11.26
CA PHE A 136 -1.42 12.82 -10.43
C PHE A 136 -0.11 12.84 -11.23
N GLY A 137 0.85 13.61 -10.75
CA GLY A 137 2.17 13.71 -11.36
C GLY A 137 2.28 14.76 -12.48
N MET A 138 3.53 15.05 -12.83
CA MET A 138 3.93 15.96 -13.90
C MET A 138 4.26 15.20 -15.19
N SER A 139 4.13 15.84 -16.35
CA SER A 139 4.54 15.24 -17.63
C SER A 139 6.05 14.97 -17.66
N SER A 140 6.47 14.04 -18.53
CA SER A 140 7.89 13.78 -18.81
C SER A 140 8.66 15.06 -19.13
N ASP A 141 8.11 15.93 -19.97
CA ASP A 141 8.74 17.21 -20.36
C ASP A 141 8.99 18.11 -19.14
N THR A 142 7.99 18.24 -18.25
CA THR A 142 8.14 18.98 -17.00
C THR A 142 9.20 18.32 -16.11
N ILE A 143 9.16 17.00 -15.93
CA ILE A 143 10.16 16.28 -15.13
C ILE A 143 11.58 16.53 -15.65
N ASN A 144 11.83 16.31 -16.94
CA ASN A 144 13.14 16.50 -17.54
C ASN A 144 13.64 17.94 -17.36
N LYS A 145 12.78 18.94 -17.59
CA LYS A 145 13.09 20.36 -17.38
C LYS A 145 13.42 20.68 -15.91
N ARG A 146 12.55 20.28 -14.98
CA ARG A 146 12.69 20.61 -13.55
C ARG A 146 13.91 19.92 -12.94
N ILE A 147 14.16 18.65 -13.26
CA ILE A 147 15.36 17.93 -12.80
C ILE A 147 16.64 18.64 -13.27
N ALA A 148 16.70 19.07 -14.53
CA ALA A 148 17.86 19.80 -15.05
C ALA A 148 18.10 21.13 -14.29
N GLN A 149 17.04 21.83 -13.87
CA GLN A 149 17.13 23.05 -13.08
C GLN A 149 17.55 22.81 -11.62
N LEU A 150 17.19 21.66 -11.06
CA LEU A 150 17.45 21.30 -9.67
C LEU A 150 18.82 20.63 -9.47
N LYS A 151 19.46 20.17 -10.54
CA LYS A 151 20.81 19.59 -10.49
C LYS A 151 21.79 20.57 -9.87
N GLY A 152 22.40 20.18 -8.74
CA GLY A 152 23.34 21.01 -8.00
C GLY A 152 22.71 22.08 -7.09
N ASN A 153 21.38 22.05 -6.88
CA ASN A 153 20.72 22.92 -5.91
C ASN A 153 21.28 22.68 -4.50
N LYS A 154 21.67 23.76 -3.80
CA LYS A 154 22.31 23.68 -2.48
C LYS A 154 21.43 23.02 -1.41
N ASN A 155 20.09 23.06 -1.51
CA ASN A 155 19.18 22.51 -0.51
C ASN A 155 18.78 21.05 -0.79
N ILE A 156 19.11 20.52 -1.96
CA ILE A 156 18.75 19.16 -2.37
C ILE A 156 19.98 18.27 -2.22
N GLU A 157 19.92 17.35 -1.26
CA GLU A 157 20.98 16.36 -1.03
C GLU A 157 20.83 15.15 -1.97
N LYS A 158 19.58 14.73 -2.22
CA LYS A 158 19.27 13.67 -3.19
C LYS A 158 18.08 14.09 -4.04
N LEU A 159 18.19 13.86 -5.33
CA LEU A 159 17.14 14.15 -6.29
C LEU A 159 16.62 12.86 -6.90
N GLY A 160 15.32 12.76 -7.13
CA GLY A 160 14.74 11.54 -7.67
C GLY A 160 13.47 11.76 -8.49
N VAL A 161 13.07 10.68 -9.15
CA VAL A 161 11.78 10.57 -9.82
C VAL A 161 10.96 9.52 -9.08
N HIS A 162 9.69 9.83 -8.85
CA HIS A 162 8.72 8.92 -8.27
C HIS A 162 7.60 8.65 -9.27
N PHE A 163 7.02 7.46 -9.31
CA PHE A 163 5.72 7.24 -9.94
C PHE A 163 4.97 6.14 -9.21
N HIS A 164 3.66 6.11 -9.37
CA HIS A 164 2.82 5.02 -8.89
C HIS A 164 1.79 4.69 -9.95
N ARG A 165 1.80 3.43 -10.43
CA ARG A 165 0.95 2.98 -11.53
C ARG A 165 -0.45 2.61 -11.04
N LYS A 166 -0.58 1.56 -10.23
CA LYS A 166 -1.87 1.10 -9.66
C LYS A 166 -1.69 0.19 -8.46
N THR A 167 -2.75 0.00 -7.67
CA THR A 167 -2.81 -1.04 -6.64
C THR A 167 -3.06 -2.42 -7.26
N GLN A 168 -2.56 -3.49 -6.62
CA GLN A 168 -2.75 -4.88 -7.05
C GLN A 168 -2.35 -5.12 -8.52
N ASN A 169 -1.19 -4.59 -8.93
CA ASN A 169 -0.72 -4.63 -10.30
C ASN A 169 -0.12 -6.00 -10.66
N VAL A 170 -0.79 -6.75 -11.54
CA VAL A 170 -0.30 -8.05 -12.04
C VAL A 170 0.39 -7.96 -13.41
N ASN A 171 0.44 -6.78 -14.04
CA ASN A 171 0.94 -6.57 -15.40
C ASN A 171 1.87 -5.33 -15.48
N GLU A 172 2.41 -5.02 -16.66
CA GLU A 172 3.14 -3.74 -16.90
C GLU A 172 4.34 -3.50 -15.95
N TRP A 173 5.08 -4.57 -15.63
CA TRP A 173 6.32 -4.51 -14.84
C TRP A 173 7.59 -4.41 -15.71
N LYS A 174 7.45 -4.15 -17.02
CA LYS A 174 8.56 -3.80 -17.91
C LYS A 174 8.84 -2.30 -17.79
N ILE A 175 9.34 -1.88 -16.63
CA ILE A 175 9.47 -0.47 -16.27
C ILE A 175 10.61 0.20 -17.06
N GLN A 176 11.74 -0.48 -17.26
CA GLN A 176 12.92 0.13 -17.87
C GLN A 176 12.63 0.84 -19.21
N PRO A 177 12.00 0.20 -20.23
CA PRO A 177 11.73 0.89 -21.50
C PRO A 177 10.82 2.11 -21.37
N GLU A 178 9.90 2.10 -20.40
CA GLU A 178 9.01 3.23 -20.15
C GLU A 178 9.76 4.42 -19.54
N ILE A 179 10.77 4.14 -18.71
CA ILE A 179 11.63 5.16 -18.11
C ILE A 179 12.58 5.72 -19.16
N GLU A 180 13.13 4.89 -20.04
CA GLU A 180 13.96 5.33 -21.18
C GLU A 180 13.18 6.20 -22.17
N ASP A 181 11.87 5.94 -22.36
CA ASP A 181 11.00 6.79 -23.19
C ASP A 181 10.63 8.11 -22.48
N ALA A 182 10.43 8.08 -21.17
CA ALA A 182 9.98 9.24 -20.41
C ALA A 182 11.11 10.19 -19.98
N LEU A 183 12.30 9.68 -19.68
CA LEU A 183 13.40 10.44 -19.09
C LEU A 183 14.59 10.52 -20.05
N THR A 184 15.14 11.73 -20.19
CA THR A 184 16.36 11.94 -20.99
C THR A 184 17.59 11.39 -20.27
N GLU A 185 18.67 11.08 -21.01
CA GLU A 185 19.93 10.63 -20.39
C GLU A 185 20.46 11.65 -19.36
N GLY A 186 20.40 12.94 -19.67
CA GLY A 186 20.82 13.99 -18.72
C GLY A 186 19.96 14.06 -17.45
N THR A 187 18.71 13.60 -17.51
CA THR A 187 17.84 13.45 -16.34
C THR A 187 18.21 12.21 -15.54
N LEU A 188 18.49 11.08 -16.20
CA LEU A 188 18.98 9.87 -15.53
C LEU A 188 20.31 10.11 -14.82
N GLU A 189 21.24 10.83 -15.44
CA GLU A 189 22.52 11.23 -14.83
C GLU A 189 22.39 12.21 -13.66
N ALA A 190 21.23 12.86 -13.48
CA ALA A 190 21.00 13.89 -12.49
C ALA A 190 20.26 13.39 -11.23
N ILE A 191 19.71 12.17 -11.27
CA ILE A 191 18.93 11.60 -10.16
C ILE A 191 19.72 10.54 -9.41
N ASP A 192 19.47 10.46 -8.11
CA ASP A 192 20.04 9.46 -7.20
C ASP A 192 19.05 8.31 -6.93
N ILE A 193 17.75 8.55 -7.11
CA ILE A 193 16.68 7.62 -6.73
C ILE A 193 15.61 7.56 -7.82
N LEU A 194 15.26 6.34 -8.22
CA LEU A 194 14.01 6.06 -8.92
C LEU A 194 13.06 5.31 -7.97
N ASN A 195 11.96 5.94 -7.59
CA ASN A 195 10.91 5.33 -6.77
C ASN A 195 9.75 4.87 -7.66
N ILE A 196 9.55 3.55 -7.75
CA ILE A 196 8.49 2.95 -8.58
C ILE A 196 7.13 2.84 -7.87
N GLY A 197 7.04 3.40 -6.66
CA GLY A 197 5.81 3.45 -5.87
C GLY A 197 5.39 2.06 -5.38
N GLY A 198 4.13 1.96 -4.97
CA GLY A 198 3.51 0.69 -4.61
C GLY A 198 2.92 -0.06 -5.80
N GLY A 199 2.13 -1.09 -5.50
CA GLY A 199 1.37 -1.84 -6.52
C GLY A 199 1.72 -3.33 -6.59
N LEU A 200 2.76 -3.77 -5.87
CA LEU A 200 3.04 -5.19 -5.70
C LEU A 200 1.78 -5.95 -5.24
N PRO A 201 1.35 -6.98 -5.99
CA PRO A 201 0.11 -7.68 -5.71
C PRO A 201 0.29 -8.67 -4.56
N SER A 202 -0.70 -8.76 -3.66
CA SER A 202 -0.79 -9.88 -2.72
C SER A 202 -1.54 -11.04 -3.37
N GLU A 203 -1.31 -12.26 -2.90
CA GLU A 203 -2.10 -13.42 -3.29
C GLU A 203 -3.54 -13.26 -2.77
N TYR A 204 -4.53 -13.34 -3.64
CA TYR A 204 -5.96 -13.44 -3.27
C TYR A 204 -6.60 -14.60 -4.04
N ALA A 205 -7.90 -14.83 -3.85
CA ALA A 205 -8.61 -15.95 -4.47
C ALA A 205 -8.42 -16.07 -5.99
N ASN A 206 -8.15 -14.95 -6.68
CA ASN A 206 -8.05 -14.86 -8.13
C ASN A 206 -6.60 -14.62 -8.64
N THR A 207 -5.56 -14.81 -7.82
CA THR A 207 -4.17 -14.48 -8.18
C THR A 207 -3.34 -15.73 -8.46
N ASN A 208 -2.52 -15.70 -9.53
CA ASN A 208 -1.56 -16.77 -9.86
C ASN A 208 -0.16 -16.44 -9.30
N VAL A 209 0.40 -17.36 -8.52
CA VAL A 209 1.72 -17.24 -7.85
C VAL A 209 2.87 -17.04 -8.85
N ASP A 210 2.82 -17.70 -10.01
CA ASP A 210 3.87 -17.58 -11.04
C ASP A 210 4.00 -16.15 -11.57
N VAL A 211 2.90 -15.40 -11.56
CA VAL A 211 2.89 -13.98 -11.95
C VAL A 211 3.71 -13.15 -10.95
N ILE A 212 3.57 -13.42 -9.65
CA ILE A 212 4.30 -12.71 -8.60
C ILE A 212 5.80 -12.93 -8.76
N ASN A 213 6.24 -14.18 -8.94
CA ASN A 213 7.67 -14.48 -9.17
C ASN A 213 8.23 -13.77 -10.41
N GLY A 214 7.43 -13.70 -11.49
CA GLY A 214 7.78 -12.94 -12.69
C GLY A 214 7.92 -11.44 -12.45
N ILE A 215 7.17 -10.87 -11.51
CA ILE A 215 7.27 -9.46 -11.11
C ILE A 215 8.58 -9.21 -10.36
N PHE A 216 8.90 -10.02 -9.35
CA PHE A 216 10.15 -9.87 -8.58
C PHE A 216 11.39 -9.96 -9.47
N ARG A 217 11.39 -10.87 -10.45
CA ARG A 217 12.50 -10.95 -11.43
C ARG A 217 12.66 -9.64 -12.21
N ARG A 218 11.56 -9.06 -12.70
CA ARG A 218 11.61 -7.78 -13.45
C ARG A 218 12.07 -6.60 -12.59
N ILE A 219 11.70 -6.59 -11.31
CA ILE A 219 12.17 -5.58 -10.36
C ILE A 219 13.68 -5.73 -10.13
N SER A 220 14.18 -6.96 -10.02
CA SER A 220 15.63 -7.24 -9.94
C SER A 220 16.37 -6.78 -11.20
N GLU A 221 15.86 -7.10 -12.39
CA GLU A 221 16.41 -6.65 -13.67
C GLU A 221 16.45 -5.10 -13.75
N LEU A 222 15.38 -4.42 -13.31
CA LEU A 222 15.33 -2.97 -13.24
C LEU A 222 16.38 -2.40 -12.27
N ARG A 223 16.55 -3.02 -11.09
CA ARG A 223 17.54 -2.61 -10.10
C ARG A 223 18.96 -2.68 -10.65
N GLU A 224 19.29 -3.78 -11.34
CA GLU A 224 20.60 -3.96 -11.97
C GLU A 224 20.88 -2.86 -13.01
N TRP A 225 19.93 -2.58 -13.90
CA TRP A 225 20.04 -1.49 -14.87
C TRP A 225 20.20 -0.11 -14.21
N LEU A 226 19.48 0.16 -13.12
CA LEU A 226 19.63 1.42 -12.38
C LEU A 226 21.01 1.56 -11.72
N HIS A 227 21.59 0.46 -11.24
CA HIS A 227 22.93 0.44 -10.64
C HIS A 227 24.01 0.79 -11.66
N GLU A 228 23.88 0.39 -12.92
CA GLU A 228 24.78 0.79 -14.01
C GLU A 228 24.81 2.32 -14.19
N LYS A 229 23.73 3.01 -13.79
CA LYS A 229 23.59 4.47 -13.82
C LYS A 229 23.80 5.14 -12.45
N ASN A 230 24.22 4.38 -11.43
CA ASN A 230 24.37 4.84 -10.04
C ASN A 230 23.06 5.38 -9.41
N ILE A 231 21.92 4.84 -9.83
CA ILE A 231 20.59 5.20 -9.31
C ILE A 231 20.12 4.10 -8.35
N LYS A 232 19.59 4.47 -7.19
CA LYS A 232 18.97 3.52 -6.25
C LYS A 232 17.52 3.26 -6.59
N LEU A 233 17.10 2.00 -6.52
CA LEU A 233 15.70 1.62 -6.66
C LEU A 233 14.98 1.74 -5.31
N MET A 234 13.94 2.56 -5.27
CA MET A 234 12.99 2.64 -4.16
C MET A 234 11.64 2.03 -4.57
N ILE A 235 11.00 1.32 -3.64
CA ILE A 235 9.67 0.72 -3.83
C ILE A 235 8.81 0.93 -2.58
N GLU A 236 7.50 1.10 -2.78
CA GLU A 236 6.54 1.40 -1.70
C GLU A 236 5.50 0.29 -1.44
N PRO A 237 5.92 -0.92 -1.02
CA PRO A 237 4.97 -2.00 -0.75
C PRO A 237 4.05 -1.63 0.43
N GLY A 238 2.74 -1.75 0.21
CA GLY A 238 1.76 -1.70 1.29
C GLY A 238 1.00 -3.01 1.36
N ARG A 239 0.10 -3.22 0.39
CA ARG A 239 -0.73 -4.43 0.27
C ARG A 239 0.07 -5.73 0.32
N TYR A 240 1.18 -5.81 -0.39
CA TYR A 240 2.04 -7.01 -0.44
C TYR A 240 2.54 -7.44 0.95
N ILE A 241 2.93 -6.48 1.80
CA ILE A 241 3.42 -6.76 3.15
C ILE A 241 2.26 -6.98 4.11
N ALA A 242 1.29 -6.07 4.13
CA ALA A 242 0.27 -6.03 5.16
C ALA A 242 -0.81 -7.11 4.97
N ALA A 243 -1.25 -7.38 3.73
CA ALA A 243 -2.36 -8.29 3.46
C ALA A 243 -2.14 -9.69 4.07
N PRO A 244 -1.08 -10.44 3.70
CA PRO A 244 -0.90 -11.82 4.18
C PRO A 244 -0.63 -11.92 5.67
N ALA A 245 -0.20 -10.84 6.32
CA ALA A 245 0.04 -10.81 7.75
C ALA A 245 -1.25 -10.76 8.57
N GLY A 246 -2.36 -10.29 7.99
CA GLY A 246 -3.62 -10.13 8.69
C GLY A 246 -4.62 -11.26 8.43
N LYS A 247 -5.26 -11.73 9.49
CA LYS A 247 -6.47 -12.55 9.44
C LYS A 247 -7.61 -11.84 10.16
N LEU A 248 -8.82 -11.88 9.61
CA LEU A 248 -10.03 -11.51 10.32
C LEU A 248 -10.67 -12.78 10.88
N VAL A 249 -10.65 -12.92 12.20
CA VAL A 249 -11.32 -14.01 12.91
C VAL A 249 -12.72 -13.53 13.26
N SER A 250 -13.73 -14.15 12.64
CA SER A 250 -15.14 -13.90 12.91
C SER A 250 -15.83 -15.19 13.37
N HIS A 251 -17.06 -15.07 13.86
CA HIS A 251 -17.84 -16.21 14.33
C HIS A 251 -19.22 -16.20 13.70
N ILE A 252 -19.71 -17.40 13.38
CA ILE A 252 -21.02 -17.58 12.76
C ILE A 252 -22.12 -17.32 13.80
N THR A 253 -23.03 -16.39 13.50
CA THR A 253 -24.17 -16.04 14.35
C THR A 253 -25.50 -16.56 13.80
N GLY A 254 -25.56 -16.91 12.52
CA GLY A 254 -26.75 -17.46 11.89
C GLY A 254 -26.43 -18.27 10.64
N VAL A 255 -27.20 -19.34 10.42
CA VAL A 255 -27.15 -20.17 9.20
C VAL A 255 -28.57 -20.47 8.74
N TYR A 256 -28.91 -20.11 7.50
CA TYR A 256 -30.23 -20.37 6.88
C TYR A 256 -30.11 -20.35 5.36
N ASP A 257 -30.79 -21.25 4.65
CA ASP A 257 -30.85 -21.26 3.17
C ASP A 257 -29.49 -21.06 2.47
N ASN A 258 -28.45 -21.76 2.96
CA ASN A 258 -27.06 -21.61 2.50
C ASN A 258 -26.47 -20.19 2.63
N ASN A 259 -27.01 -19.38 3.53
CA ASN A 259 -26.43 -18.14 3.99
C ASN A 259 -25.78 -18.35 5.35
N ILE A 260 -24.60 -17.76 5.53
CA ILE A 260 -23.86 -17.65 6.77
C ILE A 260 -23.84 -16.17 7.15
N ILE A 261 -24.26 -15.86 8.37
CA ILE A 261 -24.08 -14.53 8.98
C ILE A 261 -22.92 -14.63 9.96
N VAL A 262 -21.93 -13.74 9.83
CA VAL A 262 -20.83 -13.61 10.80
C VAL A 262 -21.04 -12.39 11.71
N ASN A 263 -20.37 -12.37 12.86
CA ASN A 263 -20.38 -11.24 13.79
C ASN A 263 -19.42 -10.09 13.42
N ALA A 264 -18.98 -10.02 12.17
CA ALA A 264 -18.20 -8.91 11.61
C ALA A 264 -18.97 -8.31 10.42
N SER A 265 -18.57 -7.12 10.00
CA SER A 265 -19.16 -6.45 8.83
C SER A 265 -18.08 -5.95 7.89
N VAL A 266 -18.33 -5.93 6.60
CA VAL A 266 -17.39 -5.31 5.65
C VAL A 266 -17.13 -3.84 6.02
N TYR A 267 -18.10 -3.16 6.62
CA TYR A 267 -17.97 -1.75 7.01
C TYR A 267 -16.97 -1.46 8.12
N ASN A 268 -16.72 -2.44 9.00
CA ASN A 268 -15.76 -2.30 10.09
C ASN A 268 -14.54 -3.24 9.98
N SER A 269 -14.47 -4.03 8.90
CA SER A 269 -13.41 -5.05 8.75
C SER A 269 -12.83 -5.18 7.33
N ASP A 270 -13.58 -4.86 6.29
CA ASP A 270 -13.15 -5.05 4.90
C ASP A 270 -13.74 -3.97 3.99
N MET A 271 -13.59 -2.71 4.39
CA MET A 271 -14.11 -1.57 3.62
C MET A 271 -13.48 -1.49 2.22
N ASP A 272 -12.25 -1.99 2.07
CA ASP A 272 -11.57 -2.10 0.79
C ASP A 272 -12.38 -2.92 -0.21
N ALA A 273 -13.07 -4.00 0.22
CA ALA A 273 -13.91 -4.82 -0.65
C ALA A 273 -15.08 -4.06 -1.31
N ILE A 274 -15.53 -2.96 -0.69
CA ILE A 274 -16.56 -2.08 -1.27
C ILE A 274 -15.96 -1.17 -2.35
N LEU A 275 -14.73 -0.66 -2.13
CA LEU A 275 -14.07 0.27 -3.04
C LEU A 275 -13.39 -0.43 -4.22
N VAL A 276 -12.75 -1.55 -3.95
CA VAL A 276 -12.04 -2.42 -4.88
C VAL A 276 -12.58 -3.82 -4.64
N PRO A 277 -13.11 -4.54 -5.65
CA PRO A 277 -13.79 -5.83 -5.44
C PRO A 277 -12.79 -6.99 -5.19
N VAL A 278 -11.83 -6.79 -4.28
CA VAL A 278 -10.96 -7.82 -3.73
C VAL A 278 -11.81 -8.72 -2.86
N LYS A 279 -11.58 -10.04 -2.96
CA LYS A 279 -12.34 -11.05 -2.25
C LYS A 279 -11.40 -11.80 -1.33
N LEU A 280 -11.55 -11.61 -0.03
CA LEU A 280 -10.83 -12.40 0.96
C LEU A 280 -11.16 -13.89 0.77
N ARG A 281 -10.16 -14.73 1.01
CA ARG A 281 -10.33 -16.19 1.06
C ARG A 281 -10.73 -16.58 2.47
N ILE A 282 -11.46 -17.68 2.60
CA ILE A 282 -11.79 -18.25 3.91
C ILE A 282 -10.92 -19.47 4.14
N GLU A 283 -10.36 -19.58 5.34
CA GLU A 283 -9.58 -20.75 5.75
C GLU A 283 -10.48 -22.00 5.72
N GLY A 284 -10.02 -23.05 5.04
CA GLY A 284 -10.83 -24.26 4.82
C GLY A 284 -11.79 -24.20 3.63
N GLU A 285 -11.79 -23.13 2.83
CA GLU A 285 -12.52 -23.08 1.55
C GLU A 285 -12.01 -24.19 0.60
N VAL A 286 -12.92 -24.99 0.06
CA VAL A 286 -12.64 -26.10 -0.86
C VAL A 286 -13.06 -25.77 -2.29
N GLY A 287 -12.77 -26.67 -3.23
CA GLY A 287 -13.26 -26.57 -4.60
C GLY A 287 -14.78 -26.75 -4.70
N ASN A 288 -15.39 -26.26 -5.78
CA ASN A 288 -16.83 -26.39 -6.03
C ASN A 288 -17.31 -27.84 -6.20
N ASP A 289 -16.38 -28.77 -6.41
CA ASP A 289 -16.55 -30.20 -6.54
C ASP A 289 -16.51 -30.95 -5.19
N ARG A 290 -16.12 -30.25 -4.11
CA ARG A 290 -15.78 -30.86 -2.81
C ARG A 290 -16.50 -30.26 -1.61
N GLY A 291 -17.43 -29.32 -1.81
CA GLY A 291 -18.16 -28.68 -0.72
C GLY A 291 -19.48 -28.08 -1.16
N GLU A 292 -20.29 -27.69 -0.17
CA GLU A 292 -21.56 -27.01 -0.38
C GLU A 292 -21.36 -25.50 -0.54
N PRO A 293 -22.08 -24.84 -1.47
CA PRO A 293 -21.95 -23.41 -1.69
C PRO A 293 -22.69 -22.61 -0.61
N TYR A 294 -22.01 -21.62 -0.03
CA TYR A 294 -22.55 -20.66 0.91
C TYR A 294 -22.36 -19.21 0.46
N VAL A 295 -23.31 -18.37 0.84
CA VAL A 295 -23.24 -16.91 0.80
C VAL A 295 -22.83 -16.42 2.20
N VAL A 296 -21.74 -15.65 2.30
CA VAL A 296 -21.23 -15.12 3.58
C VAL A 296 -21.57 -13.63 3.69
N LYS A 297 -22.43 -13.31 4.65
CA LYS A 297 -22.95 -11.97 4.96
C LYS A 297 -22.36 -11.46 6.27
N GLY A 298 -22.20 -10.14 6.38
CA GLY A 298 -21.86 -9.50 7.65
C GLY A 298 -23.06 -9.36 8.58
N CYS A 299 -22.83 -8.73 9.73
CA CYS A 299 -23.80 -8.62 10.81
C CYS A 299 -24.88 -7.53 10.60
N THR A 300 -24.76 -6.68 9.58
CA THR A 300 -25.76 -5.64 9.29
C THR A 300 -26.79 -6.11 8.25
N PRO A 301 -28.02 -5.56 8.25
CA PRO A 301 -29.02 -5.87 7.23
C PRO A 301 -28.75 -5.16 5.88
N CYS A 302 -27.62 -4.47 5.73
CA CYS A 302 -27.30 -3.75 4.51
C CYS A 302 -27.04 -4.74 3.36
N SER A 303 -27.58 -4.45 2.18
CA SER A 303 -27.40 -5.29 1.00
C SER A 303 -25.95 -5.40 0.51
N MET A 304 -25.10 -4.42 0.87
CA MET A 304 -23.67 -4.42 0.56
C MET A 304 -22.83 -5.07 1.65
N ASP A 305 -23.41 -5.45 2.80
CA ASP A 305 -22.68 -6.14 3.88
C ASP A 305 -22.49 -7.62 3.57
N LEU A 306 -21.68 -7.86 2.54
CA LEU A 306 -21.49 -9.15 1.94
C LEU A 306 -20.01 -9.36 1.65
N PHE A 307 -19.45 -10.37 2.31
CA PHE A 307 -18.07 -10.77 2.08
C PHE A 307 -17.94 -11.57 0.77
N ARG A 308 -18.79 -12.59 0.57
CA ARG A 308 -18.67 -13.54 -0.56
C ARG A 308 -20.01 -14.16 -0.95
N TYR A 309 -20.27 -14.28 -2.26
CA TYR A 309 -21.45 -14.98 -2.79
C TYR A 309 -21.30 -16.50 -2.95
N ARG A 310 -20.07 -16.98 -3.15
CA ARG A 310 -19.78 -18.39 -3.39
C ARG A 310 -18.52 -18.76 -2.61
N VAL A 311 -18.73 -19.40 -1.48
CA VAL A 311 -17.71 -20.05 -0.65
C VAL A 311 -18.11 -21.51 -0.52
N TYR A 312 -17.22 -22.42 -0.85
CA TYR A 312 -17.51 -23.84 -0.75
C TYR A 312 -16.87 -24.39 0.52
N LEU A 313 -17.67 -24.96 1.41
CA LEU A 313 -17.21 -25.56 2.66
C LEU A 313 -17.52 -27.05 2.67
N LYS A 314 -16.56 -27.85 3.14
CA LYS A 314 -16.71 -29.31 3.23
C LYS A 314 -17.67 -29.69 4.36
N ASP A 315 -17.51 -29.07 5.52
CA ASP A 315 -18.33 -29.32 6.69
C ASP A 315 -19.46 -28.30 6.78
N LYS A 316 -20.62 -28.75 7.28
CA LYS A 316 -21.79 -27.88 7.45
C LYS A 316 -21.51 -26.86 8.56
N PRO A 317 -21.57 -25.54 8.27
CA PRO A 317 -21.31 -24.49 9.25
C PRO A 317 -22.37 -24.51 10.37
N LYS A 318 -21.93 -24.26 11.60
CA LYS A 318 -22.79 -24.16 12.79
C LYS A 318 -22.61 -22.80 13.45
N ILE A 319 -23.67 -22.37 14.14
CA ILE A 319 -23.61 -21.17 14.97
C ILE A 319 -22.53 -21.38 16.05
N GLY A 320 -21.66 -20.40 16.21
CA GLY A 320 -20.52 -20.42 17.11
C GLY A 320 -19.20 -20.85 16.46
N ASP A 321 -19.22 -21.48 15.28
CA ASP A 321 -17.99 -21.83 14.57
C ASP A 321 -17.21 -20.56 14.18
N GLU A 322 -15.88 -20.65 14.20
CA GLU A 322 -15.02 -19.62 13.65
C GLU A 322 -15.05 -19.64 12.12
N LEU A 323 -15.15 -18.46 11.51
CA LEU A 323 -14.96 -18.25 10.08
C LEU A 323 -13.83 -17.24 9.90
N VAL A 324 -12.67 -17.74 9.47
CA VAL A 324 -11.43 -16.97 9.40
C VAL A 324 -11.17 -16.52 7.96
N PHE A 325 -11.14 -15.21 7.75
CA PHE A 325 -10.75 -14.63 6.47
C PHE A 325 -9.25 -14.36 6.46
N ILE A 326 -8.56 -14.84 5.43
CA ILE A 326 -7.11 -14.68 5.25
C ILE A 326 -6.80 -13.55 4.26
N ASN A 327 -5.59 -13.04 4.35
CA ASN A 327 -5.07 -11.89 3.58
C ASN A 327 -5.82 -10.58 3.87
N ALA A 328 -6.30 -10.45 5.11
CA ALA A 328 -7.16 -9.38 5.60
C ALA A 328 -6.39 -8.24 6.29
N GLY A 329 -5.06 -8.17 6.14
CA GLY A 329 -4.25 -7.17 6.85
C GLY A 329 -3.98 -5.87 6.10
N ALA A 330 -4.46 -5.72 4.86
CA ALA A 330 -4.25 -4.51 4.07
C ALA A 330 -5.55 -3.71 3.94
N TYR A 331 -5.39 -2.38 3.97
CA TYR A 331 -6.46 -1.38 3.90
C TYR A 331 -7.49 -1.54 5.02
N ASN A 332 -7.02 -1.77 6.26
CA ASN A 332 -7.87 -1.90 7.45
C ASN A 332 -8.40 -0.56 7.99
N PHE A 333 -8.80 0.35 7.10
CA PHE A 333 -9.64 1.47 7.50
C PHE A 333 -11.08 0.98 7.69
N TRP A 334 -11.82 1.66 8.56
CA TRP A 334 -13.15 1.22 8.98
C TRP A 334 -14.09 2.42 9.09
N SER A 335 -15.40 2.16 9.14
CA SER A 335 -16.43 3.16 9.39
C SER A 335 -17.34 2.72 10.53
N ASN A 336 -17.87 3.68 11.28
CA ASN A 336 -18.88 3.46 12.30
C ASN A 336 -20.30 3.32 11.70
N PHE A 337 -20.42 2.76 10.50
CA PHE A 337 -21.72 2.52 9.88
C PHE A 337 -22.58 1.65 10.82
N CYS A 338 -23.82 2.04 11.08
CA CYS A 338 -24.67 1.40 12.10
C CYS A 338 -24.04 1.36 13.51
N ASP A 339 -23.23 2.36 13.89
CA ASP A 339 -22.51 2.44 15.15
C ASP A 339 -21.62 1.22 15.44
N LEU A 340 -21.13 0.58 14.38
CA LEU A 340 -20.15 -0.51 14.50
C LEU A 340 -18.87 -0.01 15.17
N GLU A 341 -18.35 -0.80 16.10
CA GLU A 341 -17.09 -0.53 16.77
C GLU A 341 -15.88 -0.93 15.90
N GLU A 342 -14.73 -0.32 16.17
CA GLU A 342 -13.46 -0.78 15.60
C GLU A 342 -13.16 -2.20 16.07
N ILE A 343 -12.86 -3.09 15.11
CA ILE A 343 -12.41 -4.43 15.45
C ILE A 343 -10.98 -4.37 16.00
N VAL A 344 -10.80 -4.90 17.21
CA VAL A 344 -9.50 -4.96 17.88
C VAL A 344 -8.52 -5.81 17.06
N THR A 345 -7.28 -5.33 16.96
CA THR A 345 -6.17 -6.07 16.33
C THR A 345 -5.24 -6.61 17.40
N GLU A 346 -5.08 -7.92 17.43
CA GLU A 346 -4.10 -8.65 18.22
C GLU A 346 -2.84 -8.84 17.37
N ILE A 347 -1.70 -8.33 17.84
CA ILE A 347 -0.41 -8.53 17.18
C ILE A 347 0.23 -9.76 17.80
N ILE A 348 0.62 -10.71 16.95
CA ILE A 348 1.30 -11.95 17.34
C ILE A 348 2.69 -12.01 16.71
N ASP A 349 3.60 -12.75 17.32
CA ASP A 349 4.97 -12.93 16.82
C ASP A 349 5.05 -13.69 15.50
#